data_AF-Q6K5T9-F1
#
_entry.id   AF-Q6K5T9-F1
#
_cell.length_a   1.000
_cell.length_b   1.000
_cell.length_c   1.000
_cell.angle_alpha   90.00
_cell.angle_beta   90.00
_cell.angle_gamma   90.00
#
_symmetry.space_group_name_H-M   'P 1'
#
loop_
_entity.id
_entity.type
_entity.pdbx_description
1 polymer ?
#
loop_
_entity_poly.entity_id
_entity_poly.type
_entity_poly.pdbx_seq_one_letter_code
_entity_poly.pdbx_strand_id
1 'polypeptide(L)'
;MLVGPTRQRVYRLMTEEAKFVIRALLKELYFLHKRGKCPRNFDESNVFIREDGIVQLRGSELDDKNDSLVSKNYKDAGKIIMEIVFGQHKEDIPEDVMHLLNLMNTGDKVISMDLEYLICTHASLVPLRNREAFFLWMYAFIMFVLPCDKSTEKDEIINALRKLDWGGKLQGTSLLRKFSWCKRDGSEEEIDSFLNSYRDTIYHGMDECNGNGKRYTPDDIQLILWVTFPMLLPTMQQKLWKKKQLRDLKLDDKQRNGAAAILSQGDGYYS
;
A
#
# COMPACT_ATOMS: atom_id res chain seq x y z
N MET A 1 -44.39 3.90 7.02
CA MET A 1 -43.80 4.90 6.10
C MET A 1 -42.47 4.33 5.63
N LEU A 2 -42.40 3.98 4.35
CA LEU A 2 -41.25 3.35 3.69
C LEU A 2 -40.13 4.37 3.48
N VAL A 3 -38.91 4.03 3.85
CA VAL A 3 -37.69 4.63 3.30
C VAL A 3 -36.76 3.47 2.94
N GLY A 4 -36.31 3.46 1.67
CA GLY A 4 -35.94 2.25 0.93
C GLY A 4 -34.61 1.59 1.32
N PRO A 5 -34.24 0.51 0.60
CA PRO A 5 -33.05 -0.27 0.90
C PRO A 5 -31.81 0.57 0.59
N THR A 6 -31.07 0.97 1.61
CA THR A 6 -29.68 1.38 1.39
C THR A 6 -28.96 0.13 0.92
N ARG A 7 -28.50 0.12 -0.35
CA ARG A 7 -27.59 -0.91 -0.86
C ARG A 7 -26.50 -1.10 0.19
N GLN A 8 -26.43 -2.27 0.83
CA GLN A 8 -25.30 -2.61 1.70
C GLN A 8 -24.05 -2.46 0.84
N ARG A 9 -23.20 -1.47 1.18
CA ARG A 9 -21.90 -1.34 0.55
C ARG A 9 -21.10 -2.56 1.00
N VAL A 10 -20.90 -3.51 0.09
CA VAL A 10 -20.02 -4.64 0.31
C VAL A 10 -18.60 -4.15 0.05
N TYR A 11 -17.80 -4.12 1.11
CA TYR A 11 -16.39 -3.79 1.01
C TYR A 11 -15.58 -5.08 0.93
N ARG A 12 -14.72 -5.16 -0.07
CA ARG A 12 -13.86 -6.31 -0.32
C ARG A 12 -12.45 -5.96 0.11
N LEU A 13 -11.92 -6.71 1.05
CA LEU A 13 -10.57 -6.53 1.58
C LEU A 13 -9.84 -7.86 1.52
N MET A 14 -8.54 -7.79 1.29
CA MET A 14 -7.67 -8.96 1.34
C MET A 14 -7.33 -9.30 2.79
N THR A 15 -7.35 -10.58 3.14
CA THR A 15 -6.99 -11.05 4.49
C THR A 15 -5.51 -10.82 4.78
N GLU A 16 -5.14 -10.79 6.07
CA GLU A 16 -3.74 -10.59 6.47
C GLU A 16 -2.86 -11.79 6.07
N GLU A 17 -3.42 -13.00 6.08
CA GLU A 17 -2.77 -14.22 5.63
C GLU A 17 -2.47 -14.17 4.13
N ALA A 18 -3.44 -13.75 3.31
CA ALA A 18 -3.26 -13.59 1.88
C ALA A 18 -2.20 -12.52 1.57
N LYS A 19 -2.26 -11.36 2.24
CA LYS A 19 -1.22 -10.31 2.14
C LYS A 19 0.16 -10.87 2.43
N PHE A 20 0.27 -11.65 3.49
CA PHE A 20 1.54 -12.20 3.94
C PHE A 20 2.12 -13.19 2.93
N VAL A 21 1.32 -14.13 2.43
CA VAL A 21 1.74 -15.10 1.41
C VAL A 21 2.17 -14.41 0.12
N ILE A 22 1.33 -13.50 -0.41
CA ILE A 22 1.64 -12.74 -1.63
C ILE A 22 2.94 -11.95 -1.45
N ARG A 23 3.07 -11.25 -0.34
CA ARG A 23 4.26 -10.44 -0.06
C ARG A 23 5.52 -11.27 0.07
N ALA A 24 5.44 -12.44 0.69
CA ALA A 24 6.56 -13.36 0.83
C ALA A 24 6.99 -13.89 -0.56
N LEU A 25 6.05 -14.29 -1.42
CA LEU A 25 6.32 -14.68 -2.80
C LEU A 25 7.03 -13.57 -3.60
N LEU A 26 6.47 -12.36 -3.59
CA LEU A 26 7.04 -11.23 -4.35
C LEU A 26 8.40 -10.78 -3.81
N LYS A 27 8.64 -10.91 -2.50
CA LYS A 27 9.95 -10.67 -1.90
C LYS A 27 10.97 -11.72 -2.30
N GLU A 28 10.58 -13.00 -2.33
CA GLU A 28 11.49 -14.06 -2.76
C GLU A 28 11.95 -13.85 -4.20
N LEU A 29 11.01 -13.54 -5.11
CA LEU A 29 11.34 -13.17 -6.49
C LEU A 29 12.29 -11.97 -6.56
N TYR A 30 11.97 -10.90 -5.82
CA TYR A 30 12.82 -9.71 -5.75
C TYR A 30 14.25 -10.02 -5.31
N PHE A 31 14.43 -10.88 -4.30
CA PHE A 31 15.77 -11.26 -3.82
C PHE A 31 16.51 -12.22 -4.75
N LEU A 32 15.81 -13.14 -5.41
CA LEU A 32 16.40 -13.98 -6.47
C LEU A 32 16.90 -13.12 -7.63
N HIS A 33 16.08 -12.19 -8.11
CA HIS A 33 16.46 -11.27 -9.18
C HIS A 33 17.63 -10.35 -8.76
N LYS A 34 17.66 -9.89 -7.50
CA LYS A 34 18.82 -9.15 -6.95
C LYS A 34 20.12 -9.95 -6.98
N ARG A 35 20.04 -11.28 -6.88
CA ARG A 35 21.18 -12.22 -7.00
C ARG A 35 21.48 -12.60 -8.45
N GLY A 36 20.82 -11.97 -9.42
CA GLY A 36 21.04 -12.24 -10.84
C GLY A 36 20.42 -13.54 -11.34
N LYS A 37 19.43 -14.09 -10.63
CA LYS A 37 18.76 -15.35 -10.99
C LYS A 37 17.26 -15.16 -11.18
N CYS A 38 16.66 -15.89 -12.12
CA CYS A 38 15.22 -15.92 -12.37
C CYS A 38 14.72 -17.38 -12.34
N PRO A 39 13.68 -17.72 -11.56
CA PRO A 39 13.05 -19.03 -11.66
C PRO A 39 12.46 -19.28 -13.05
N ARG A 40 12.62 -20.49 -13.56
CA ARG A 40 12.12 -20.90 -14.87
C ARG A 40 10.77 -21.58 -14.73
N ASN A 41 9.75 -21.06 -15.42
CA ASN A 41 8.43 -21.69 -15.56
C ASN A 41 7.83 -22.17 -14.23
N PHE A 42 7.88 -21.33 -13.18
CA PHE A 42 7.34 -21.72 -11.89
C PHE A 42 5.82 -21.48 -11.82
N ASP A 43 5.13 -22.36 -11.12
CA ASP A 43 3.69 -22.32 -10.88
C ASP A 43 3.39 -22.50 -9.37
N GLU A 44 2.13 -22.72 -9.02
CA GLU A 44 1.68 -22.92 -7.63
C GLU A 44 2.37 -24.11 -6.95
N SER A 45 2.73 -25.16 -7.70
CA SER A 45 3.38 -26.37 -7.16
C SER A 45 4.80 -26.10 -6.66
N ASN A 46 5.42 -25.03 -7.16
CA ASN A 46 6.75 -24.59 -6.74
C ASN A 46 6.72 -23.71 -5.48
N VAL A 47 5.56 -23.21 -5.08
CA VAL A 47 5.43 -22.27 -3.95
C VAL A 47 5.18 -23.07 -2.67
N PHE A 48 6.20 -23.18 -1.82
CA PHE A 48 6.09 -23.85 -0.53
C PHE A 48 6.00 -22.84 0.61
N ILE A 49 4.93 -22.90 1.40
CA ILE A 49 4.79 -22.12 2.64
C ILE A 49 5.26 -23.01 3.79
N ARG A 50 6.34 -22.60 4.46
CA ARG A 50 6.85 -23.28 5.66
C ARG A 50 5.92 -23.04 6.86
N GLU A 51 6.05 -23.88 7.88
CA GLU A 51 5.31 -23.74 9.15
C GLU A 51 5.57 -22.39 9.85
N ASP A 52 6.75 -21.79 9.63
CA ASP A 52 7.10 -20.46 10.12
C ASP A 52 6.59 -19.31 9.22
N GLY A 53 5.78 -19.64 8.20
CA GLY A 53 5.20 -18.68 7.24
C GLY A 53 6.14 -18.25 6.11
N ILE A 54 7.39 -18.74 6.08
CA ILE A 54 8.31 -18.36 5.01
C ILE A 54 7.93 -19.06 3.71
N VAL A 55 7.71 -18.27 2.65
CA VAL A 55 7.54 -18.78 1.29
C VAL A 55 8.91 -19.12 0.69
N GLN A 56 9.02 -20.31 0.09
CA GLN A 56 10.18 -20.75 -0.68
C GLN A 56 9.74 -21.23 -2.06
N LEU A 57 10.50 -20.85 -3.09
CA LEU A 57 10.38 -21.45 -4.40
C LEU A 57 11.23 -22.72 -4.44
N ARG A 58 10.58 -23.87 -4.66
CA ARG A 58 11.23 -25.20 -4.71
C ARG A 58 10.98 -25.87 -6.05
N GLY A 59 11.94 -26.66 -6.51
CA GLY A 59 11.81 -27.46 -7.73
C GLY A 59 11.83 -26.65 -9.04
N SER A 60 12.05 -25.33 -8.97
CA SER A 60 12.27 -24.49 -10.15
C SER A 60 13.75 -24.45 -10.51
N GLU A 61 14.07 -24.69 -11.79
CA GLU A 61 15.37 -24.34 -12.36
C GLU A 61 15.58 -22.81 -12.28
N LEU A 62 16.84 -22.38 -12.24
CA LEU A 62 17.20 -20.97 -12.19
C LEU A 62 18.02 -20.59 -13.44
N ASP A 63 17.52 -19.63 -14.19
CA ASP A 63 18.22 -19.02 -15.31
C ASP A 63 18.92 -17.73 -14.88
N ASP A 64 19.89 -17.28 -15.68
CA ASP A 64 20.50 -15.96 -15.50
C ASP A 64 19.48 -14.85 -15.76
N LYS A 65 19.50 -13.84 -14.90
CA LYS A 65 18.55 -12.73 -14.94
C LYS A 65 18.61 -12.01 -16.27
N ASN A 66 17.45 -11.83 -16.87
CA ASN A 66 17.20 -10.85 -17.90
C ASN A 66 15.78 -10.29 -17.75
N ASP A 67 15.55 -9.16 -18.39
CA ASP A 67 14.31 -8.40 -18.35
C ASP A 67 13.07 -9.20 -18.80
N SER A 68 13.23 -10.10 -19.77
CA SER A 68 12.14 -10.96 -20.24
C SER A 68 11.72 -11.98 -19.18
N LEU A 69 12.71 -12.62 -18.54
CA LEU A 69 12.46 -13.58 -17.46
C LEU A 69 11.89 -12.92 -16.21
N VAL A 70 12.38 -11.73 -15.82
CA VAL A 70 11.80 -10.95 -14.72
C VAL A 70 10.33 -10.64 -15.01
N SER A 71 10.03 -10.16 -16.22
CA SER A 71 8.65 -9.87 -16.65
C SER A 71 7.77 -11.12 -16.58
N LYS A 72 8.29 -12.25 -17.08
CA LYS A 72 7.61 -13.54 -17.01
C LYS A 72 7.34 -13.97 -15.56
N ASN A 73 8.32 -13.86 -14.67
CA ASN A 73 8.19 -14.27 -13.27
C ASN A 73 7.09 -13.49 -12.53
N TYR A 74 6.98 -12.19 -12.76
CA TYR A 74 5.88 -11.42 -12.16
C TYR A 74 4.52 -11.74 -12.80
N LYS A 75 4.47 -12.03 -14.10
CA LYS A 75 3.22 -12.52 -14.74
C LYS A 75 2.77 -13.86 -14.18
N ASP A 76 3.70 -14.80 -14.02
CA ASP A 76 3.42 -16.12 -13.46
C ASP A 76 3.03 -16.03 -11.99
N ALA A 77 3.73 -15.21 -11.18
CA ALA A 77 3.29 -14.87 -9.82
C ALA A 77 1.87 -14.27 -9.80
N GLY A 78 1.54 -13.40 -10.75
CA GLY A 78 0.20 -12.80 -10.85
C GLY A 78 -0.90 -13.84 -11.08
N LYS A 79 -0.63 -14.86 -11.92
CA LYS A 79 -1.55 -15.99 -12.13
C LYS A 79 -1.72 -16.82 -10.87
N ILE A 80 -0.61 -17.16 -10.19
CA ILE A 80 -0.63 -17.90 -8.94
C ILE A 80 -1.47 -17.17 -7.88
N ILE A 81 -1.31 -15.85 -7.74
CA ILE A 81 -2.11 -15.04 -6.81
C ILE A 81 -3.59 -15.09 -7.18
N MET A 82 -3.92 -14.94 -8.46
CA MET A 82 -5.30 -15.03 -8.96
C MET A 82 -5.95 -16.39 -8.71
N GLU A 83 -5.20 -17.47 -8.87
CA GLU A 83 -5.68 -18.84 -8.71
C GLU A 83 -5.80 -19.22 -7.24
N ILE A 84 -4.75 -19.03 -6.45
CA ILE A 84 -4.71 -19.46 -5.04
C ILE A 84 -5.59 -18.57 -4.16
N VAL A 85 -5.54 -17.25 -4.34
CA VAL A 85 -6.20 -16.31 -3.40
C VAL A 85 -7.62 -15.97 -3.81
N PHE A 86 -7.86 -15.84 -5.13
CA PHE A 86 -9.14 -15.35 -5.64
C PHE A 86 -9.96 -16.41 -6.37
N GLY A 87 -9.45 -17.63 -6.55
CA GLY A 87 -10.18 -18.69 -7.27
C GLY A 87 -10.62 -18.25 -8.68
N GLN A 88 -9.87 -17.34 -9.31
CA GLN A 88 -10.20 -16.68 -10.58
C GLN A 88 -11.44 -15.73 -10.57
N HIS A 89 -12.02 -15.42 -9.41
CA HIS A 89 -13.11 -14.46 -9.25
C HIS A 89 -12.61 -13.00 -9.31
N LYS A 90 -12.49 -12.46 -10.53
CA LYS A 90 -11.94 -11.11 -10.77
C LYS A 90 -12.75 -10.01 -10.10
N GLU A 91 -14.06 -10.19 -10.00
CA GLU A 91 -14.98 -9.28 -9.35
C GLU A 91 -14.63 -9.10 -7.87
N ASP A 92 -14.10 -10.13 -7.21
CA ASP A 92 -13.85 -10.16 -5.76
C ASP A 92 -12.58 -9.42 -5.34
N ILE A 93 -11.78 -8.97 -6.30
CA ILE A 93 -10.46 -8.38 -6.07
C ILE A 93 -10.61 -6.93 -5.58
N PRO A 94 -10.05 -6.58 -4.41
CA PRO A 94 -10.00 -5.20 -3.96
C PRO A 94 -9.24 -4.29 -4.94
N GLU A 95 -9.65 -3.04 -5.06
CA GLU A 95 -9.11 -2.08 -6.04
C GLU A 95 -7.57 -1.93 -5.96
N ASP A 96 -7.02 -1.88 -4.75
CA ASP A 96 -5.58 -1.77 -4.49
C ASP A 96 -4.82 -3.05 -4.84
N VAL A 97 -5.44 -4.22 -4.72
CA VAL A 97 -4.87 -5.50 -5.19
C VAL A 97 -4.94 -5.60 -6.71
N MET A 98 -6.03 -5.16 -7.32
CA MET A 98 -6.14 -5.08 -8.77
C MET A 98 -5.05 -4.17 -9.35
N HIS A 99 -4.76 -3.05 -8.68
CA HIS A 99 -3.64 -2.18 -9.05
C HIS A 99 -2.29 -2.92 -9.01
N LEU A 100 -2.01 -3.71 -7.97
CA LEU A 100 -0.81 -4.56 -7.89
C LEU A 100 -0.74 -5.55 -9.07
N LEU A 101 -1.83 -6.29 -9.33
CA LEU A 101 -1.88 -7.28 -10.40
C LEU A 101 -1.66 -6.64 -11.78
N ASN A 102 -2.20 -5.43 -12.00
CA ASN A 102 -1.97 -4.67 -13.22
C ASN A 102 -0.49 -4.25 -13.37
N LEU A 103 0.18 -3.85 -12.28
CA LEU A 103 1.63 -3.60 -12.30
C LEU A 103 2.42 -4.86 -12.69
N MET A 104 2.01 -6.03 -12.21
CA MET A 104 2.64 -7.32 -12.50
C MET A 104 2.36 -7.83 -13.93
N ASN A 105 1.31 -7.33 -14.58
CA ASN A 105 0.87 -7.79 -15.91
C ASN A 105 1.07 -6.73 -17.02
N THR A 106 1.95 -5.74 -16.80
CA THR A 106 2.16 -4.68 -17.80
C THR A 106 2.74 -5.25 -19.10
N GLY A 107 1.99 -5.14 -20.21
CA GLY A 107 2.32 -5.72 -21.52
C GLY A 107 3.30 -4.88 -22.36
N ASP A 108 3.24 -3.56 -22.25
CA ASP A 108 3.93 -2.62 -23.16
C ASP A 108 5.29 -2.12 -22.63
N LYS A 109 5.65 -2.52 -21.43
CA LYS A 109 6.93 -2.18 -20.82
C LYS A 109 7.51 -3.45 -20.29
N VAL A 110 8.77 -3.71 -20.62
CA VAL A 110 9.62 -4.54 -19.78
C VAL A 110 9.27 -4.19 -18.33
N ILE A 111 8.90 -5.18 -17.50
CA ILE A 111 8.95 -4.98 -16.06
C ILE A 111 10.42 -4.72 -15.79
N SER A 112 10.80 -3.45 -15.86
CA SER A 112 12.19 -3.07 -15.69
C SER A 112 12.54 -3.36 -14.25
N MET A 113 13.83 -3.54 -14.00
CA MET A 113 14.35 -3.69 -12.64
C MET A 113 13.88 -2.58 -11.68
N ASP A 114 13.37 -1.48 -12.22
CA ASP A 114 12.80 -0.36 -11.49
C ASP A 114 11.44 -0.67 -10.85
N LEU A 115 10.59 -1.49 -11.47
CA LEU A 115 9.25 -1.84 -10.97
C LEU A 115 9.29 -2.90 -9.87
N GLU A 116 10.32 -3.75 -9.84
CA GLU A 116 10.44 -4.85 -8.89
C GLU A 116 10.29 -4.38 -7.43
N TYR A 117 10.88 -3.23 -7.09
CA TYR A 117 10.79 -2.65 -5.76
C TYR A 117 9.41 -2.13 -5.41
N LEU A 118 8.72 -1.50 -6.37
CA LEU A 118 7.34 -1.04 -6.19
C LEU A 118 6.41 -2.24 -5.96
N ILE A 119 6.58 -3.31 -6.74
CA ILE A 119 5.77 -4.53 -6.65
C ILE A 119 5.98 -5.22 -5.30
N CYS A 120 7.22 -5.48 -4.89
CA CYS A 120 7.49 -6.24 -3.66
C CYS A 120 7.21 -5.46 -2.36
N THR A 121 7.12 -4.13 -2.44
CA THR A 121 6.76 -3.26 -1.30
C THR A 121 5.35 -2.67 -1.42
N HIS A 122 4.52 -3.16 -2.35
CA HIS A 122 3.24 -2.53 -2.71
C HIS A 122 2.32 -2.32 -1.50
N ALA A 123 1.66 -1.16 -1.45
CA ALA A 123 0.85 -0.72 -0.31
C ALA A 123 -0.34 -1.63 0.03
N SER A 124 -0.90 -2.36 -0.94
CA SER A 124 -1.97 -3.35 -0.69
C SER A 124 -1.52 -4.55 0.15
N LEU A 125 -0.20 -4.81 0.21
CA LEU A 125 0.41 -5.91 0.95
C LEU A 125 0.88 -5.50 2.35
N VAL A 126 0.66 -4.25 2.74
CA VAL A 126 1.03 -3.74 4.07
C VAL A 126 0.02 -4.27 5.09
N PRO A 127 0.48 -4.97 6.14
CA PRO A 127 -0.38 -5.44 7.23
C PRO A 127 -1.14 -4.28 7.86
N LEU A 128 -2.38 -4.51 8.30
CA LEU A 128 -3.23 -3.45 8.86
C LEU A 128 -2.50 -2.61 9.94
N ARG A 129 -1.89 -3.31 10.91
CA ARG A 129 -1.10 -2.72 12.01
C ARG A 129 0.09 -1.85 11.57
N ASN A 130 0.57 -2.01 10.34
CA ASN A 130 1.73 -1.26 9.81
C ASN A 130 1.33 -0.15 8.85
N ARG A 131 0.03 -0.01 8.52
CA ARG A 131 -0.43 0.99 7.54
C ARG A 131 -0.20 2.43 8.02
N GLU A 132 -0.31 2.68 9.32
CA GLU A 132 -0.02 4.00 9.91
C GLU A 132 1.44 4.41 9.70
N ALA A 133 2.39 3.53 10.01
CA ALA A 133 3.81 3.79 9.86
C ALA A 133 4.17 3.98 8.38
N PHE A 134 3.58 3.15 7.51
CA PHE A 134 3.76 3.24 6.07
C PHE A 134 3.26 4.58 5.51
N PHE A 135 2.10 5.04 5.98
CA PHE A 135 1.58 6.37 5.67
C PHE A 135 2.53 7.46 6.17
N LEU A 136 2.92 7.44 7.45
CA LEU A 136 3.78 8.47 8.04
C LEU A 136 5.13 8.60 7.34
N TRP A 137 5.75 7.49 6.93
CA TRP A 137 7.00 7.54 6.18
C TRP A 137 6.85 8.27 4.84
N MET A 138 5.79 7.97 4.08
CA MET A 138 5.55 8.65 2.81
C MET A 138 5.12 10.10 3.03
N TYR A 139 4.23 10.35 3.98
CA TYR A 139 3.75 11.69 4.32
C TYR A 139 4.91 12.60 4.73
N ALA A 140 5.74 12.18 5.69
CA ALA A 140 6.85 12.99 6.18
C ALA A 140 7.86 13.28 5.05
N PHE A 141 8.10 12.30 4.19
CA PHE A 141 8.98 12.49 3.04
C PHE A 141 8.41 13.50 2.05
N ILE A 142 7.13 13.38 1.69
CA ILE A 142 6.45 14.28 0.75
C ILE A 142 6.40 15.72 1.31
N MET A 143 6.13 15.87 2.60
CA MET A 143 5.88 17.17 3.22
C MET A 143 7.16 17.90 3.65
N PHE A 144 8.21 17.17 4.03
CA PHE A 144 9.39 17.77 4.69
C PHE A 144 10.74 17.41 4.06
N VAL A 145 10.83 16.35 3.26
CA VAL A 145 12.12 15.87 2.71
C VAL A 145 12.25 16.18 1.22
N LEU A 146 11.15 16.21 0.47
CA LEU A 146 11.19 16.64 -0.92
C LEU A 146 11.80 18.06 -1.00
N PRO A 147 12.89 18.25 -1.77
CA PRO A 147 13.59 19.53 -1.85
C PRO A 147 12.64 20.70 -2.19
N CYS A 148 12.78 21.84 -1.51
CA CYS A 148 11.92 23.02 -1.69
C CYS A 148 11.92 23.58 -3.13
N ASP A 149 12.97 23.34 -3.91
CA ASP A 149 13.09 23.69 -5.33
C ASP A 149 12.25 22.77 -6.25
N LYS A 150 11.64 21.72 -5.69
CA LYS A 150 10.74 20.77 -6.35
C LYS A 150 9.29 20.89 -5.87
N SER A 151 8.79 22.09 -5.60
CA SER A 151 7.38 22.29 -5.21
C SER A 151 6.41 21.58 -6.18
N THR A 152 6.74 21.58 -7.47
CA THR A 152 6.02 20.86 -8.53
C THR A 152 5.90 19.35 -8.31
N GLU A 153 6.86 18.69 -7.66
CA GLU A 153 6.76 17.25 -7.35
C GLU A 153 5.74 16.96 -6.25
N LYS A 154 5.69 17.79 -5.20
CA LYS A 154 4.62 17.72 -4.18
C LYS A 154 3.27 17.96 -4.84
N ASP A 155 3.15 19.03 -5.63
CA ASP A 155 1.89 19.41 -6.28
C ASP A 155 1.39 18.30 -7.20
N GLU A 156 2.27 17.60 -7.93
CA GLU A 156 1.89 16.46 -8.77
C GLU A 156 1.39 15.23 -7.99
N ILE A 157 1.88 15.05 -6.76
CA ILE A 157 1.41 14.01 -5.84
C ILE A 157 0.04 14.41 -5.32
N ILE A 158 -0.11 15.63 -4.79
CA ILE A 158 -1.38 16.13 -4.27
C ILE A 158 -2.45 16.15 -5.38
N ASN A 159 -2.12 16.62 -6.57
CA ASN A 159 -3.02 16.58 -7.73
C ASN A 159 -3.42 15.17 -8.17
N ALA A 160 -2.60 14.15 -7.90
CA ALA A 160 -3.00 12.76 -8.12
C ALA A 160 -3.98 12.30 -7.05
N LEU A 161 -3.74 12.66 -5.80
CA LEU A 161 -4.64 12.37 -4.69
C LEU A 161 -6.01 13.02 -4.91
N ARG A 162 -6.06 14.27 -5.40
CA ARG A 162 -7.32 14.97 -5.75
C ARG A 162 -8.20 14.21 -6.76
N LYS A 163 -7.60 13.38 -7.62
CA LYS A 163 -8.31 12.58 -8.63
C LYS A 163 -8.93 11.31 -8.05
N LEU A 164 -8.61 10.96 -6.81
CA LEU A 164 -9.32 9.87 -6.12
C LEU A 164 -10.78 10.27 -5.90
N ASP A 165 -11.64 9.28 -5.81
CA ASP A 165 -13.06 9.51 -5.54
C ASP A 165 -13.27 9.86 -4.06
N TRP A 166 -13.19 11.15 -3.73
CA TRP A 166 -13.43 11.73 -2.40
C TRP A 166 -14.91 11.98 -2.09
N GLY A 167 -15.76 12.07 -3.12
CA GLY A 167 -17.15 12.53 -3.00
C GLY A 167 -17.96 11.65 -2.03
N GLY A 168 -18.72 12.26 -1.11
CA GLY A 168 -19.62 11.58 -0.15
C GLY A 168 -18.99 10.56 0.81
N LYS A 169 -17.79 10.05 0.55
CA LYS A 169 -17.09 9.02 1.33
C LYS A 169 -16.68 9.54 2.70
N LEU A 170 -16.28 10.81 2.76
CA LEU A 170 -16.00 11.53 4.01
C LEU A 170 -17.24 11.67 4.93
N GLN A 171 -18.45 11.48 4.41
CA GLN A 171 -19.69 11.52 5.22
C GLN A 171 -20.09 10.15 5.79
N GLY A 172 -19.44 9.07 5.38
CA GLY A 172 -19.84 7.70 5.73
C GLY A 172 -19.71 7.36 7.21
N THR A 173 -18.81 8.02 7.95
CA THR A 173 -18.63 7.78 9.39
C THR A 173 -18.41 9.10 10.15
N SER A 174 -18.73 9.11 11.45
CA SER A 174 -18.44 10.24 12.35
C SER A 174 -16.93 10.50 12.50
N LEU A 175 -16.11 9.45 12.35
CA LEU A 175 -14.66 9.56 12.35
C LEU A 175 -14.15 10.29 11.10
N LEU A 176 -14.64 9.94 9.92
CA LEU A 176 -14.21 10.58 8.66
C LEU A 176 -14.54 12.07 8.60
N ARG A 177 -15.63 12.48 9.26
CA ARG A 177 -15.96 13.90 9.44
C ARG A 177 -14.94 14.67 10.29
N LYS A 178 -14.23 14.01 11.22
CA LYS A 178 -13.18 14.67 12.02
C LYS A 178 -11.91 14.92 11.21
N PHE A 179 -11.66 14.10 10.19
CA PHE A 179 -10.57 14.34 9.23
C PHE A 179 -10.90 15.44 8.22
N SER A 180 -12.13 15.98 8.21
CA SER A 180 -12.57 17.01 7.27
C SER A 180 -12.97 18.29 7.99
N TRP A 181 -12.08 19.29 8.03
CA TRP A 181 -12.41 20.65 8.45
C TRP A 181 -12.71 21.61 7.28
N CYS A 182 -12.65 21.14 6.03
CA CYS A 182 -12.62 22.01 4.83
C CYS A 182 -13.72 21.69 3.77
N LYS A 183 -13.94 22.65 2.86
CA LYS A 183 -15.09 22.77 1.95
C LYS A 183 -15.02 21.81 0.74
N ARG A 184 -15.67 20.64 0.85
CA ARG A 184 -16.56 19.96 -0.14
C ARG A 184 -16.25 19.98 -1.66
N ASP A 185 -15.01 20.08 -2.12
CA ASP A 185 -14.73 20.11 -3.57
C ASP A 185 -13.47 19.35 -4.03
N GLY A 186 -12.69 18.78 -3.12
CA GLY A 186 -11.42 18.12 -3.44
C GLY A 186 -10.34 19.11 -3.88
N SER A 187 -10.41 20.36 -3.42
CA SER A 187 -9.34 21.35 -3.55
C SER A 187 -8.02 20.87 -2.90
N GLU A 188 -6.92 21.49 -3.29
CA GLU A 188 -5.59 21.20 -2.73
C GLU A 188 -5.54 21.41 -1.22
N GLU A 189 -6.17 22.48 -0.73
CA GLU A 189 -6.33 22.79 0.69
C GLU A 189 -7.10 21.68 1.43
N GLU A 190 -8.08 21.03 0.79
CA GLU A 190 -8.84 19.93 1.38
C GLU A 190 -8.01 18.64 1.50
N ILE A 191 -7.16 18.34 0.51
CA ILE A 191 -6.26 17.18 0.58
C ILE A 191 -5.15 17.38 1.62
N ASP A 192 -4.52 18.55 1.63
CA ASP A 192 -3.50 18.87 2.64
C ASP A 192 -4.12 18.84 4.04
N SER A 193 -5.32 19.41 4.22
CA SER A 193 -6.08 19.36 5.48
C SER A 193 -6.40 17.93 5.92
N PHE A 194 -6.84 17.06 4.99
CA PHE A 194 -7.09 15.65 5.28
C PHE A 194 -5.81 14.91 5.70
N LEU A 195 -4.72 15.07 4.96
CA LEU A 195 -3.45 14.40 5.25
C LEU A 195 -2.88 14.85 6.60
N ASN A 196 -2.94 16.15 6.90
CA ASN A 196 -2.54 16.71 8.19
C ASN A 196 -3.42 16.15 9.32
N SER A 197 -4.74 16.16 9.13
CA SER A 197 -5.68 15.61 10.13
C SER A 197 -5.45 14.12 10.38
N TYR A 198 -5.15 13.35 9.34
CA TYR A 198 -4.81 11.93 9.46
C TYR A 198 -3.50 11.74 10.24
N ARG A 199 -2.45 12.50 9.89
CA ARG A 199 -1.18 12.49 10.61
C ARG A 199 -1.34 12.88 12.08
N ASP A 200 -2.09 13.94 12.36
CA ASP A 200 -2.33 14.45 13.71
C ASP A 200 -3.13 13.45 14.55
N THR A 201 -4.08 12.74 13.94
CA THR A 201 -4.81 11.66 14.63
C THR A 201 -3.91 10.47 15.00
N ILE A 202 -2.88 10.18 14.20
CA ILE A 202 -1.88 9.15 14.56
C ILE A 202 -1.00 9.65 15.71
N TYR A 203 -0.52 10.91 15.68
CA TYR A 203 0.44 11.44 16.66
C TYR A 203 -0.18 11.86 18.00
N HIS A 204 -1.33 12.52 18.00
CA HIS A 204 -1.92 13.12 19.20
C HIS A 204 -2.75 12.14 20.03
N GLY A 205 -2.75 10.86 19.64
CA GLY A 205 -3.41 9.83 20.41
C GLY A 205 -4.92 9.90 20.31
N MET A 206 -5.53 8.73 20.46
CA MET A 206 -6.94 8.45 20.19
C MET A 206 -7.91 9.01 21.27
N ASP A 207 -7.49 10.00 22.05
CA ASP A 207 -8.31 10.57 23.13
C ASP A 207 -9.52 11.35 22.59
N GLU A 208 -9.42 11.85 21.36
CA GLU A 208 -10.47 12.66 20.73
C GLU A 208 -11.36 11.91 19.73
N CYS A 209 -11.01 10.66 19.36
CA CYS A 209 -11.73 9.87 18.36
C CYS A 209 -12.95 9.13 18.93
N ASN A 210 -13.89 9.87 19.54
CA ASN A 210 -15.19 9.36 19.95
C ASN A 210 -16.24 9.53 18.83
N GLY A 211 -16.82 8.44 18.34
CA GLY A 211 -17.96 8.45 17.42
C GLY A 211 -19.13 7.69 18.03
N ASN A 212 -20.28 8.34 18.23
CA ASN A 212 -21.48 7.72 18.81
C ASN A 212 -21.23 6.96 20.14
N GLY A 213 -20.33 7.46 21.00
CA GLY A 213 -19.99 6.80 22.27
C GLY A 213 -19.03 5.60 22.16
N LYS A 214 -18.53 5.27 20.96
CA LYS A 214 -17.50 4.25 20.74
C LYS A 214 -16.14 4.91 20.57
N ARG A 215 -15.13 4.40 21.29
CA ARG A 215 -13.72 4.74 21.12
C ARG A 215 -13.15 3.87 20.00
N TYR A 216 -12.58 4.50 18.97
CA TYR A 216 -11.91 3.78 17.88
C TYR A 216 -10.49 3.39 18.29
N THR A 217 -10.08 2.17 17.96
CA THR A 217 -8.69 1.70 18.07
C THR A 217 -7.87 2.16 16.84
N PRO A 218 -6.52 2.08 16.86
CA PRO A 218 -5.71 2.41 15.68
C PRO A 218 -6.12 1.56 14.48
N ASP A 219 -6.33 0.26 14.70
CA ASP A 219 -6.73 -0.68 13.67
C ASP A 219 -8.11 -0.35 13.09
N ASP A 220 -9.07 0.11 13.90
CA ASP A 220 -10.37 0.58 13.40
C ASP A 220 -10.22 1.77 12.45
N ILE A 221 -9.36 2.73 12.80
CA ILE A 221 -9.09 3.91 11.98
C ILE A 221 -8.44 3.50 10.67
N GLN A 222 -7.39 2.66 10.74
CA GLN A 222 -6.70 2.14 9.56
C GLN A 222 -7.64 1.36 8.65
N LEU A 223 -8.54 0.57 9.23
CA LEU A 223 -9.53 -0.21 8.49
C LEU A 223 -10.54 0.71 7.81
N ILE A 224 -11.10 1.70 8.52
CA ILE A 224 -12.03 2.68 7.96
C ILE A 224 -11.37 3.44 6.81
N LEU A 225 -10.13 3.91 6.98
CA LEU A 225 -9.39 4.63 5.95
C LEU A 225 -9.09 3.75 4.75
N TRP A 226 -8.67 2.50 4.97
CA TRP A 226 -8.37 1.56 3.89
C TRP A 226 -9.62 1.20 3.08
N VAL A 227 -10.74 0.94 3.76
CA VAL A 227 -12.03 0.65 3.14
C VAL A 227 -12.56 1.84 2.34
N THR A 228 -12.35 3.05 2.86
CA THR A 228 -12.87 4.29 2.26
C THR A 228 -12.01 4.75 1.08
N PHE A 229 -10.69 4.66 1.23
CA PHE A 229 -9.69 5.15 0.27
C PHE A 229 -8.65 4.06 -0.02
N PRO A 230 -9.03 2.94 -0.64
CA PRO A 230 -8.10 1.83 -0.91
C PRO A 230 -6.88 2.28 -1.72
N MET A 231 -7.07 3.22 -2.65
CA MET A 231 -6.04 3.76 -3.51
C MET A 231 -5.21 4.91 -2.92
N LEU A 232 -5.44 5.34 -1.68
CA LEU A 232 -4.66 6.42 -1.05
C LEU A 232 -3.16 6.09 -0.98
N LEU A 233 -2.81 5.00 -0.27
CA LEU A 233 -1.41 4.59 -0.11
C LEU A 233 -0.76 4.11 -1.43
N PRO A 234 -1.44 3.32 -2.29
CA PRO A 234 -0.90 2.96 -3.60
C PRO A 234 -0.58 4.19 -4.47
N THR A 235 -1.43 5.23 -4.45
CA THR A 235 -1.20 6.44 -5.25
C THR A 235 0.00 7.23 -4.75
N MET A 236 0.13 7.42 -3.43
CA MET A 236 1.33 8.04 -2.83
C MET A 236 2.59 7.28 -3.23
N GLN A 237 2.58 5.96 -3.06
CA GLN A 237 3.72 5.08 -3.34
C GLN A 237 4.13 5.12 -4.83
N GLN A 238 3.15 4.99 -5.73
CA GLN A 238 3.41 4.97 -7.17
C GLN A 238 3.94 6.33 -7.66
N LYS A 239 3.47 7.43 -7.08
CA LYS A 239 3.97 8.77 -7.43
C LYS A 239 5.41 8.98 -6.97
N LEU A 240 5.74 8.59 -5.74
CA LEU A 240 7.13 8.57 -5.27
C LEU A 240 8.03 7.68 -6.14
N TRP A 241 7.50 6.56 -6.63
CA TRP A 241 8.24 5.70 -7.57
C TRP A 241 8.49 6.39 -8.92
N LYS A 242 7.48 7.03 -9.52
CA LYS A 242 7.62 7.77 -10.79
C LYS A 242 8.65 8.89 -10.71
N LYS A 243 8.84 9.47 -9.51
CA LYS A 243 9.86 10.50 -9.22
C LYS A 243 11.22 9.93 -8.79
N LYS A 244 11.39 8.60 -8.81
CA LYS A 244 12.60 7.88 -8.37
C LYS A 244 12.97 8.10 -6.90
N GLN A 245 12.01 8.49 -6.06
CA GLN A 245 12.21 8.79 -4.63
C GLN A 245 11.81 7.62 -3.71
N LEU A 246 11.04 6.65 -4.22
CA LEU A 246 10.50 5.56 -3.40
C LEU A 246 11.58 4.73 -2.68
N ARG A 247 12.76 4.53 -3.31
CA ARG A 247 13.85 3.73 -2.73
C ARG A 247 14.52 4.41 -1.53
N ASP A 248 14.48 5.75 -1.47
CA ASP A 248 15.08 6.53 -0.38
C ASP A 248 14.34 6.31 0.95
N LEU A 249 13.08 5.87 0.87
CA LEU A 249 12.28 5.49 2.04
C LEU A 249 12.72 4.18 2.68
N LYS A 250 13.50 3.32 1.99
CA LYS A 250 13.96 2.00 2.46
C LYS A 250 12.82 1.17 3.08
N LEU A 251 11.70 1.10 2.37
CA LEU A 251 10.47 0.49 2.88
C LEU A 251 10.64 -0.99 3.20
N ASP A 252 11.47 -1.72 2.46
CA ASP A 252 11.80 -3.13 2.64
C ASP A 252 12.50 -3.44 3.97
N ASP A 253 13.44 -2.59 4.39
CA ASP A 253 14.15 -2.70 5.67
C ASP A 253 13.22 -2.39 6.85
N LYS A 254 12.46 -1.30 6.74
CA LYS A 254 11.52 -0.88 7.80
C LYS A 254 10.37 -1.86 7.98
N GLN A 255 10.00 -2.53 6.90
CA GLN A 255 9.04 -3.61 6.88
C GLN A 255 9.53 -4.95 7.45
N ARG A 256 10.86 -5.15 7.57
CA ARG A 256 11.47 -6.27 8.29
C ARG A 256 11.61 -5.97 9.78
N ASN A 257 11.88 -4.71 10.14
CA ASN A 257 12.14 -4.26 11.51
C ASN A 257 10.90 -3.70 12.22
N GLY A 258 9.70 -4.06 11.77
CA GLY A 258 8.42 -3.52 12.25
C GLY A 258 8.08 -3.96 13.68
N ALA A 259 8.80 -3.38 14.64
CA ALA A 259 8.46 -3.25 16.06
C ALA A 259 9.27 -2.17 16.83
N ALA A 260 10.36 -1.60 16.30
CA ALA A 260 11.31 -0.85 17.17
C ALA A 260 11.80 0.54 16.75
N ALA A 261 11.42 1.12 15.59
CA ALA A 261 12.17 2.26 15.04
C ALA A 261 11.38 3.57 14.83
N ILE A 262 10.39 3.90 15.67
CA ILE A 262 9.72 5.22 15.65
C ILE A 262 9.87 5.97 16.99
N LEU A 263 10.84 5.60 17.83
CA LEU A 263 11.09 6.28 19.13
C LEU A 263 12.50 6.84 19.33
N SER A 264 13.35 6.95 18.29
CA SER A 264 14.75 7.40 18.50
C SER A 264 15.17 8.67 17.73
N GLN A 265 14.24 9.54 17.34
CA GLN A 265 14.60 10.85 16.77
C GLN A 265 13.87 12.02 17.44
N GLY A 266 13.66 11.92 18.76
CA GLY A 266 13.07 12.98 19.58
C GLY A 266 14.01 13.63 20.60
N ASP A 267 15.13 12.99 20.97
CA ASP A 267 16.02 13.52 22.00
C ASP A 267 17.32 14.02 21.38
N GLY A 268 17.34 15.31 21.04
CA GLY A 268 18.55 15.92 20.48
C GLY A 268 18.52 17.42 20.27
N TYR A 269 17.70 18.18 21.01
CA TYR A 269 17.81 19.64 21.05
C TYR A 269 17.40 20.19 22.42
N TYR A 270 18.25 19.96 23.43
CA TYR A 270 18.48 20.92 24.52
C TYR A 270 19.91 20.75 25.01
N SER A 271 20.79 21.64 24.57
CA SER A 271 22.04 22.02 25.22
C SER A 271 22.33 23.47 24.84
#